data_AF-A0A0V0RAK4-F1
#
_entry.id   AF-A0A0V0RAK4-F1
#
_cell.length_a   1.000
_cell.length_b   1.000
_cell.length_c   1.000
_cell.angle_alpha   90.00
_cell.angle_beta   90.00
_cell.angle_gamma   90.00
#
_symmetry.space_group_name_H-M   'P 1'
#
loop_
_entity.id
_entity.type
_entity.pdbx_description
1 polymer ?
#
loop_
_entity_poly.entity_id
_entity_poly.type
_entity_poly.pdbx_seq_one_letter_code
_entity_poly.pdbx_strand_id
1 'polypeptide(L)' 'LAYEPVWAIGTGKVASPAQAQEVHCELRKWLHANTSPEVAASTRIIYGGSVNGANSKELAGQPDLDGFLVG' A
#
# COMPACT_ATOMS: atom_id res chain seq x y z
N LEU A 1 4.24 -7.78 -0.95
CA LEU A 1 5.15 -6.61 -0.87
C LEU A 1 4.57 -5.63 0.15
N ALA A 2 5.38 -5.13 1.08
CA ALA A 2 4.95 -4.07 2.00
C ALA A 2 5.55 -2.74 1.53
N TYR A 3 4.70 -1.75 1.27
CA TYR A 3 5.12 -0.38 1.04
C TYR A 3 5.06 0.38 2.37
N GLU A 4 6.24 0.78 2.86
CA GLU A 4 6.39 1.47 4.14
C GLU A 4 7.14 2.80 3.95
N PRO A 5 6.43 3.92 3.68
CA PRO A 5 7.09 5.22 3.63
C PRO A 5 7.70 5.51 5.00
N VAL A 6 9.03 5.62 5.06
CA VAL A 6 9.79 5.77 6.31
C VAL A 6 9.28 6.93 7.18
N TRP A 7 8.85 8.02 6.55
CA TRP A 7 8.28 9.19 7.25
C TRP A 7 6.95 8.90 7.96
N ALA A 8 6.25 7.81 7.60
CA ALA A 8 5.01 7.38 8.22
C ALA A 8 5.20 6.32 9.31
N ILE A 9 6.41 5.81 9.54
CA ILE A 9 6.67 4.73 10.51
C ILE A 9 6.84 5.34 11.91
N GLY A 10 5.94 4.98 12.84
CA GLY A 10 6.03 5.38 14.25
C GLY A 10 5.85 6.88 14.51
N THR A 11 5.49 7.68 13.50
CA THR A 11 5.35 9.14 13.61
C THR A 11 3.92 9.60 13.90
N GLY A 12 2.94 8.70 13.81
CA GLY A 12 1.51 9.04 13.83
C GLY A 12 1.04 9.73 12.55
N LYS A 13 1.92 9.97 11.58
CA LYS A 13 1.58 10.56 10.28
C LYS A 13 1.32 9.43 9.30
N VAL A 14 0.08 9.29 8.88
CA VAL A 14 -0.33 8.33 7.86
C VAL A 14 -0.26 8.97 6.47
N ALA A 15 0.04 8.19 5.44
CA ALA A 15 -0.13 8.64 4.06
C ALA A 15 -1.60 8.85 3.76
N SER A 16 -1.92 9.85 2.94
CA SER A 16 -3.28 9.98 2.45
C SER A 16 -3.65 8.75 1.60
N PRO A 17 -4.93 8.39 1.51
CA PRO A 17 -5.35 7.27 0.66
C PRO A 17 -4.90 7.45 -0.80
N ALA A 18 -4.93 8.68 -1.32
CA ALA A 18 -4.44 8.99 -2.65
C ALA A 18 -2.93 8.73 -2.81
N GLN A 19 -2.11 9.13 -1.82
CA GLN A 19 -0.67 8.88 -1.84
C GLN A 19 -0.36 7.37 -1.77
N ALA A 20 -1.05 6.63 -0.90
CA ALA A 20 -0.86 5.19 -0.79
C ALA A 20 -1.27 4.48 -2.10
N GLN A 21 -2.40 4.87 -2.68
CA GLN A 21 -2.90 4.32 -3.92
C GLN A 21 -1.98 4.60 -5.11
N GLU A 22 -1.46 5.82 -5.23
CA GLU A 22 -0.52 6.19 -6.29
C GLU A 22 0.68 5.25 -6.31
N VAL A 23 1.32 5.04 -5.16
CA VAL A 23 2.50 4.19 -5.06
C VAL A 23 2.16 2.73 -5.29
N HIS A 24 1.06 2.23 -4.73
CA HIS A 24 0.62 0.84 -4.94
C HIS A 24 0.31 0.54 -6.42
N CYS A 25 -0.35 1.46 -7.11
CA CYS A 25 -0.63 1.36 -8.54
C CYS A 25 0.66 1.31 -9.37
N GLU A 26 1.63 2.20 -9.08
CA GLU A 26 2.93 2.18 -9.77
C GLU A 26 3.73 0.91 -9.49
N LEU A 27 3.71 0.40 -8.25
CA LEU A 27 4.33 -0.88 -7.91
C LEU A 27 3.68 -2.05 -8.67
N ARG A 28 2.35 -2.06 -8.80
CA ARG A 28 1.64 -3.10 -9.55
C ARG A 28 1.94 -3.02 -11.05
N LYS A 29 1.99 -1.82 -11.63
CA LYS A 29 2.44 -1.61 -13.03
C LYS A 29 3.86 -2.09 -13.24
N TRP A 30 4.76 -1.80 -12.29
CA TRP A 30 6.14 -2.25 -12.36
C TRP A 30 6.23 -3.78 -12.34
N LEU A 31 5.50 -4.45 -11.44
CA LEU A 31 5.42 -5.91 -11.41
C LEU A 31 4.88 -6.46 -12.73
N HIS A 32 3.83 -5.86 -13.28
CA HIS A 32 3.22 -6.30 -14.53
C HIS A 32 4.21 -6.26 -15.69
N ALA A 33 4.99 -5.18 -15.80
CA ALA A 33 5.95 -4.99 -16.88
C ALA A 33 7.25 -5.79 -16.72
N ASN A 34 7.69 -6.05 -15.48
CA ASN A 34 9.03 -6.60 -15.20
C ASN A 34 9.03 -8.04 -14.67
N THR A 35 7.87 -8.61 -14.32
CA THR A 35 7.75 -10.00 -13.89
C THR A 35 6.77 -10.76 -14.79
N SER A 36 5.46 -10.65 -14.52
CA SER A 36 4.40 -11.08 -15.43
C SER A 36 3.06 -10.48 -15.00
N PRO A 37 2.05 -10.45 -15.90
CA PRO A 37 0.69 -10.07 -15.54
C PRO A 37 0.10 -10.88 -14.38
N GLU A 38 0.36 -12.19 -14.34
CA GLU A 38 -0.15 -13.10 -13.32
C GLU A 38 0.50 -12.84 -11.95
N VAL A 39 1.80 -12.57 -11.92
CA VAL A 39 2.52 -12.21 -10.70
C VAL A 39 2.01 -10.86 -10.17
N ALA A 40 1.80 -9.87 -11.04
CA ALA A 40 1.29 -8.57 -10.65
C ALA A 40 -0.14 -8.63 -10.07
N ALA A 41 -1.00 -9.49 -10.64
CA ALA A 41 -2.36 -9.69 -10.17
C ALA A 41 -2.45 -10.46 -8.86
N SER A 42 -1.55 -11.44 -8.64
CA SER A 42 -1.56 -12.29 -7.44
C SER A 42 -0.73 -11.75 -6.27
N THR A 43 0.21 -10.83 -6.53
CA THR A 43 1.03 -10.22 -5.48
C THR A 43 0.19 -9.26 -4.65
N ARG A 44 0.07 -9.56 -3.35
CA ARG A 44 -0.50 -8.63 -2.38
C ARG A 44 0.46 -7.48 -2.10
N ILE A 45 0.00 -6.25 -2.27
CA ILE A 45 0.70 -5.02 -1.92
C ILE A 45 0.00 -4.41 -0.71
N ILE A 46 0.67 -4.42 0.44
CA ILE A 46 0.12 -3.96 1.72
C ILE A 46 0.79 -2.65 2.15
N TYR A 47 0.03 -1.79 2.81
CA TYR A 47 0.52 -0.52 3.35
C TYR A 47 1.00 -0.67 4.80
N GLY A 48 2.16 -0.11 5.12
CA GLY A 48 2.63 0.02 6.51
C GLY A 48 3.05 1.45 6.81
N GLY A 49 2.74 1.93 8.02
CA GLY A 49 3.05 3.30 8.45
C GLY A 49 1.85 4.00 9.09
N SER A 50 1.85 4.08 10.43
CA SER A 50 0.84 4.81 11.22
C SER A 50 -0.63 4.47 10.90
N VAL A 51 -0.90 3.27 10.36
CA VAL A 51 -2.27 2.79 10.17
C VAL A 51 -2.88 2.40 11.51
N ASN A 52 -4.17 2.68 11.70
CA ASN A 52 -4.91 2.36 12.91
C ASN A 52 -6.41 2.18 12.59
N GLY A 53 -7.22 1.89 13.62
CA GLY A 53 -8.65 1.65 13.44
C GLY A 53 -9.45 2.85 12.90
N ALA A 54 -8.94 4.08 13.03
CA ALA A 54 -9.63 5.29 12.56
C ALA A 54 -9.39 5.57 11.07
N ASN A 55 -8.23 5.20 10.51
CA ASN A 55 -7.87 5.49 9.11
C ASN A 55 -7.88 4.26 8.18
N SER A 56 -7.85 3.05 8.73
CA SER A 56 -7.73 1.81 7.95
C SER A 56 -8.86 1.60 6.96
N LYS A 57 -10.09 2.01 7.29
CA LYS A 57 -11.25 1.84 6.40
C LYS A 57 -11.12 2.66 5.11
N GLU A 58 -10.59 3.87 5.20
CA GLU A 58 -10.42 4.74 4.04
C GLU A 58 -9.28 4.26 3.13
N LEU A 59 -8.18 3.82 3.75
CA LEU A 59 -7.06 3.20 3.05
C LEU A 59 -7.47 1.88 2.37
N ALA A 60 -8.23 1.03 3.04
CA ALA A 60 -8.73 -0.23 2.48
C ALA A 60 -9.72 -0.03 1.32
N GLY A 61 -10.25 1.19 1.15
CA GLY A 61 -11.09 1.53 0.00
C GLY A 61 -10.30 1.77 -1.30
N GLN A 62 -8.98 1.82 -1.24
CA GLN A 62 -8.13 2.05 -2.41
C GLN A 62 -7.96 0.77 -3.25
N PRO A 63 -8.09 0.84 -4.58
CA PRO A 63 -8.10 -0.34 -5.46
C PRO A 63 -6.89 -1.27 -5.35
N ASP A 64 -5.70 -0.71 -5.07
CA ASP A 64 -4.44 -1.47 -5.06
C ASP A 64 -3.90 -1.75 -3.65
N LEU A 65 -4.64 -1.40 -2.59
CA LEU A 65 -4.29 -1.72 -1.21
C LEU A 65 -4.86 -3.08 -0.77
N ASP A 66 -4.00 -4.09 -0.66
CA ASP A 66 -4.38 -5.48 -0.35
C ASP A 66 -4.32 -5.80 1.16
N GLY A 67 -4.20 -4.78 2.00
CA GLY A 67 -4.14 -4.91 3.46
C GLY A 67 -3.06 -4.06 4.11
N PHE A 68 -2.69 -4.44 5.34
CA PHE A 68 -1.86 -3.63 6.22
C PHE A 68 -0.73 -4.42 6.87
N LEU A 69 0.39 -3.74 7.09
CA LEU A 69 1.43 -4.14 8.04
C LEU A 69 1.36 -3.17 9.23
N VAL A 70 1.08 -3.70 10.42
CA VAL A 70 0.86 -2.92 11.64
C VAL A 70 1.99 -3.22 12.62
N GLY A 71 2.64 -2.17 13.12
CA GLY A 71 3.67 -2.24 14.17
C GLY A 71 3.15 -1.89 15.55
#